data_AF-A0AB38WPC0-F1
#
_entry.id   AF-A0AB38WPC0-F1
#
_cell.length_a   1.000
_cell.length_b   1.000
_cell.length_c   1.000
_cell.angle_alpha   90.00
_cell.angle_beta   90.00
_cell.angle_gamma   90.00
#
_symmetry.space_group_name_H-M   'P 1'
#
loop_
_entity.id
_entity.type
_entity.pdbx_description
1 polymer ?
#
loop_
_entity_poly.entity_id
_entity_poly.type
_entity_poly.pdbx_seq_one_letter_code
_entity_poly.pdbx_strand_id
1 'polypeptide(L)'
;MQKILLSTAITLTLATGAYASPGHTSKAETAAPQMDIGVPGDAAKVDRTIDVTLLENDEGQMLIESEPMNIKEGETIRFNITNKGELEHEFVLDTVERNAEHKIEMAKMDMEHDDPNRIRLDAGASGEVVWTFANSGTFEAACLIPGHYESGMHREVAVGDQMAQADVEYTSGTIKKIDAKAGKVTIIHGPLVNLDMPAMTMVFRADEAMMAKMAEGQGIEFVADRVKGKLTVTQMK
;
A
#
# COMPACT_ATOMS: atom_id res chain seq x y z
N MET A 1 -21.76 -71.06 8.85
CA MET A 1 -23.07 -71.72 8.83
C MET A 1 -24.14 -70.70 9.18
N GLN A 2 -25.23 -70.75 8.44
CA GLN A 2 -26.16 -69.68 8.10
C GLN A 2 -27.48 -69.88 8.86
N LYS A 3 -27.98 -68.86 9.57
CA LYS A 3 -29.38 -68.68 10.00
C LYS A 3 -29.59 -67.17 10.25
N ILE A 4 -29.93 -66.35 9.26
CA ILE A 4 -31.30 -66.03 8.79
C ILE A 4 -32.31 -65.95 9.95
N LEU A 5 -32.59 -64.72 10.38
CA LEU A 5 -33.83 -64.35 11.06
C LEU A 5 -34.51 -63.27 10.21
N LEU A 6 -35.58 -63.69 9.54
CA LEU A 6 -36.59 -62.84 8.92
C LEU A 6 -37.37 -62.13 10.04
N SER A 7 -37.49 -60.82 9.98
CA SER A 7 -38.46 -60.06 10.75
C SER A 7 -39.17 -59.11 9.81
N THR A 8 -40.38 -59.53 9.43
CA THR A 8 -41.34 -58.78 8.64
C THR A 8 -42.14 -57.89 9.57
N ALA A 9 -42.10 -56.57 9.39
CA ALA A 9 -43.04 -55.66 10.08
C ALA A 9 -43.33 -54.42 9.23
N ILE A 10 -44.51 -54.48 8.59
CA ILE A 10 -45.52 -53.42 8.45
C ILE A 10 -45.06 -52.09 7.86
N THR A 11 -45.35 -51.93 6.58
CA THR A 11 -45.42 -50.68 5.82
C THR A 11 -46.60 -49.83 6.33
N LEU A 12 -46.31 -48.64 6.87
CA LEU A 12 -47.31 -47.59 7.09
C LEU A 12 -47.00 -46.44 6.12
N THR A 13 -47.77 -46.33 5.05
CA THR A 13 -47.72 -45.21 4.11
C THR A 13 -48.42 -44.00 4.70
N LEU A 14 -47.64 -43.02 5.16
CA LEU A 14 -48.09 -41.65 5.38
C LEU A 14 -47.65 -40.82 4.18
N ALA A 15 -48.60 -40.52 3.29
CA ALA A 15 -48.47 -39.43 2.35
C ALA A 15 -49.00 -38.15 3.02
N THR A 16 -48.16 -37.13 3.16
CA THR A 16 -48.41 -35.71 2.83
C THR A 16 -47.37 -34.81 3.48
N GLY A 17 -46.92 -33.80 2.71
CA GLY A 17 -46.05 -32.72 3.17
C GLY A 17 -44.72 -32.65 2.44
N ALA A 18 -44.74 -32.30 1.15
CA ALA A 18 -43.56 -31.75 0.49
C ALA A 18 -43.30 -30.35 1.08
N TYR A 19 -42.50 -30.28 2.15
CA TYR A 19 -41.86 -29.05 2.56
C TYR A 19 -40.60 -28.89 1.70
N ALA A 20 -40.68 -28.01 0.71
CA ALA A 20 -39.49 -27.46 0.09
C ALA A 20 -38.75 -26.65 1.15
N SER A 21 -37.78 -27.27 1.84
CA SER A 21 -36.77 -26.55 2.59
C SER A 21 -35.81 -25.92 1.58
N PRO A 22 -35.66 -24.59 1.55
CA PRO A 22 -34.55 -23.99 0.82
C PRO A 22 -33.25 -24.54 1.42
N GLY A 23 -32.46 -25.19 0.58
CA GLY A 23 -31.15 -25.67 0.95
C GLY A 23 -30.20 -24.50 1.17
N HIS A 24 -29.44 -24.54 2.26
CA HIS A 24 -28.16 -23.85 2.35
C HIS A 24 -27.09 -24.87 2.68
N THR A 25 -26.82 -25.76 1.72
CA THR A 25 -25.52 -26.39 1.58
C THR A 25 -24.72 -25.60 0.55
N SER A 26 -24.09 -24.52 1.02
CA SER A 26 -22.90 -23.96 0.39
C SER A 26 -22.05 -23.40 1.50
N LYS A 27 -21.11 -24.22 1.96
CA LYS A 27 -19.88 -23.74 2.58
C LYS A 27 -19.10 -23.05 1.46
N ALA A 28 -19.48 -21.81 1.17
CA ALA A 28 -18.63 -20.90 0.41
C ALA A 28 -17.75 -20.24 1.46
N GLU A 29 -16.46 -20.58 1.46
CA GLU A 29 -15.47 -19.61 1.90
C GLU A 29 -15.74 -18.35 1.09
N THR A 30 -16.37 -17.37 1.72
CA THR A 30 -16.57 -16.07 1.10
C THR A 30 -15.18 -15.48 0.94
N ALA A 31 -14.65 -15.57 -0.28
CA ALA A 31 -13.58 -14.68 -0.70
C ALA A 31 -14.02 -13.26 -0.29
N ALA A 32 -13.16 -12.56 0.45
CA ALA A 32 -13.43 -11.20 0.87
C ALA A 32 -13.84 -10.36 -0.35
N PRO A 33 -14.77 -9.40 -0.21
CA PRO A 33 -15.22 -8.58 -1.32
C PRO A 33 -14.01 -7.93 -1.99
N GLN A 34 -13.87 -8.17 -3.30
CA GLN A 34 -12.82 -7.57 -4.10
C GLN A 34 -13.13 -6.08 -4.27
N MET A 35 -12.26 -5.24 -3.71
CA MET A 35 -12.30 -3.79 -3.85
C MET A 35 -11.48 -3.36 -5.07
N ASP A 36 -11.72 -2.15 -5.57
CA ASP A 36 -10.95 -1.59 -6.70
C ASP A 36 -9.45 -1.53 -6.38
N ILE A 37 -9.10 -1.31 -5.12
CA ILE A 37 -7.73 -1.26 -4.61
C ILE A 37 -7.12 -2.65 -4.33
N GLY A 38 -7.90 -3.72 -4.39
CA GLY A 38 -7.44 -5.08 -4.17
C GLY A 38 -8.25 -5.87 -3.14
N VAL A 39 -7.55 -6.68 -2.34
CA VAL A 39 -8.17 -7.57 -1.36
C VAL A 39 -7.41 -7.58 -0.04
N PRO A 40 -8.08 -7.95 1.07
CA PRO A 40 -7.39 -8.23 2.33
C PRO A 40 -6.27 -9.25 2.12
N GLY A 41 -5.08 -8.91 2.59
CA GLY A 41 -3.87 -9.71 2.39
C GLY A 41 -3.69 -10.81 3.43
N ASP A 42 -2.91 -11.83 3.07
CA ASP A 42 -2.50 -12.89 3.99
C ASP A 42 -1.24 -12.47 4.73
N ALA A 43 -1.32 -12.37 6.06
CA ALA A 43 -0.21 -12.01 6.95
C ALA A 43 1.03 -12.90 6.76
N ALA A 44 0.87 -14.14 6.28
CA ALA A 44 1.97 -15.06 6.00
C ALA A 44 2.63 -14.85 4.62
N LYS A 45 2.05 -14.00 3.76
CA LYS A 45 2.52 -13.73 2.39
C LYS A 45 2.89 -12.26 2.16
N VAL A 46 3.24 -11.56 3.23
CA VAL A 46 3.67 -10.16 3.16
C VAL A 46 5.01 -10.07 2.43
N ASP A 47 5.03 -9.27 1.37
CA ASP A 47 6.23 -8.98 0.60
C ASP A 47 7.11 -7.95 1.31
N ARG A 48 6.49 -6.91 1.90
CA ARG A 48 7.17 -5.93 2.78
C ARG A 48 6.20 -5.21 3.72
N THR A 49 6.78 -4.52 4.69
CA THR A 49 6.07 -3.72 5.68
C THR A 49 6.34 -2.24 5.46
N ILE A 50 5.30 -1.41 5.55
CA ILE A 50 5.38 0.05 5.57
C ILE A 50 4.95 0.51 6.96
N ASP A 51 5.86 1.17 7.68
CA ASP A 51 5.52 1.80 8.96
C ASP A 51 4.78 3.12 8.69
N VAL A 52 3.62 3.28 9.33
CA VAL A 52 2.76 4.46 9.20
C VAL A 52 2.61 5.11 10.57
N THR A 53 2.82 6.42 10.65
CA THR A 53 2.56 7.24 11.83
C THR A 53 1.42 8.20 11.55
N LEU A 54 0.39 8.16 12.39
CA LEU A 54 -0.72 9.11 12.40
C LEU A 54 -0.43 10.15 13.48
N LEU A 55 -0.50 11.44 13.15
CA LEU A 55 -0.23 12.53 14.09
C LEU A 55 -0.78 13.87 13.62
N GLU A 56 -0.91 14.81 14.55
CA GLU A 56 -1.10 16.23 14.29
C GLU A 56 0.22 16.99 14.51
N ASN A 57 0.42 18.08 13.78
CA ASN A 57 1.53 19.01 14.04
C ASN A 57 1.06 20.29 14.74
N ASP A 58 2.02 21.10 15.21
CA ASP A 58 1.76 22.35 15.93
C ASP A 58 1.00 23.41 15.10
N GLU A 59 0.93 23.25 13.78
CA GLU A 59 0.18 24.11 12.86
C GLU A 59 -1.27 23.67 12.67
N GLY A 60 -1.68 22.57 13.34
CA GLY A 60 -3.01 21.99 13.23
C GLY A 60 -3.20 21.14 11.97
N GLN A 61 -2.13 20.81 11.25
CA GLN A 61 -2.20 19.86 10.14
C GLN A 61 -2.29 18.44 10.68
N MET A 62 -3.12 17.64 10.04
CA MET A 62 -3.33 16.23 10.35
C MET A 62 -2.55 15.41 9.33
N LEU A 63 -1.71 14.48 9.77
CA LEU A 63 -0.67 13.88 8.94
C LEU A 63 -0.73 12.35 8.97
N ILE A 64 -0.55 11.76 7.79
CA ILE A 64 -0.19 10.35 7.62
C ILE A 64 1.26 10.32 7.13
N GLU A 65 2.19 10.00 8.04
CA GLU A 65 3.61 9.91 7.76
C GLU A 65 4.04 8.47 7.46
N SER A 66 4.79 8.29 6.37
CA SER A 66 5.42 7.02 6.01
C SER A 66 6.53 7.27 4.98
N GLU A 67 7.25 6.22 4.60
CA GLU A 67 7.97 6.23 3.32
C GLU A 67 7.00 6.38 2.12
N PRO A 68 7.46 6.75 0.91
CA PRO A 68 6.58 6.81 -0.26
C PRO A 68 5.87 5.47 -0.52
N MET A 69 4.55 5.49 -0.66
CA MET A 69 3.72 4.30 -0.88
C MET A 69 3.66 3.95 -2.38
N ASN A 70 4.83 3.64 -2.95
CA ASN A 70 4.97 3.17 -4.33
C ASN A 70 4.98 1.64 -4.34
N ILE A 71 3.89 1.03 -4.76
CA ILE A 71 3.58 -0.38 -4.60
C ILE A 71 3.51 -1.05 -5.97
N LYS A 72 3.95 -2.31 -6.06
CA LYS A 72 3.80 -3.07 -7.31
C LYS A 72 2.43 -3.72 -7.36
N GLU A 73 1.87 -3.82 -8.56
CA GLU A 73 0.66 -4.64 -8.75
C GLU A 73 0.96 -6.09 -8.32
N GLY A 74 0.01 -6.69 -7.60
CA GLY A 74 0.12 -8.01 -6.98
C GLY A 74 0.87 -8.05 -5.64
N GLU A 75 1.50 -6.96 -5.20
CA GLU A 75 2.28 -6.92 -3.96
C GLU A 75 1.36 -6.94 -2.73
N THR A 76 1.77 -7.71 -1.70
CA THR A 76 1.11 -7.76 -0.39
C THR A 76 1.90 -6.94 0.62
N ILE A 77 1.30 -5.86 1.09
CA ILE A 77 1.90 -4.93 2.05
C ILE A 77 1.26 -5.11 3.42
N ARG A 78 2.09 -5.13 4.46
CA ARG A 78 1.66 -4.88 5.84
C ARG A 78 1.87 -3.42 6.17
N PHE A 79 0.80 -2.70 6.45
CA PHE A 79 0.88 -1.37 7.05
C PHE A 79 0.92 -1.55 8.57
N ASN A 80 2.05 -1.25 9.18
CA ASN A 80 2.20 -1.24 10.63
C ASN A 80 1.94 0.18 11.12
N ILE A 81 0.76 0.41 11.69
CA ILE A 81 0.20 1.75 11.91
C ILE A 81 0.27 2.07 13.40
N THR A 82 0.79 3.25 13.73
CA THR A 82 0.81 3.77 15.10
C THR A 82 0.24 5.18 15.12
N ASN A 83 -0.71 5.41 16.02
CA ASN A 83 -1.17 6.75 16.33
C ASN A 83 -0.24 7.37 17.39
N LYS A 84 0.54 8.39 16.99
CA LYS A 84 1.38 9.19 17.89
C LYS A 84 0.80 10.58 18.15
N GLY A 85 -0.36 10.88 17.57
CA GLY A 85 -1.11 12.09 17.81
C GLY A 85 -1.80 12.09 19.17
N GLU A 86 -2.47 13.20 19.45
CA GLU A 86 -3.30 13.38 20.65
C GLU A 86 -4.77 13.02 20.39
N LEU A 87 -5.22 13.02 19.15
CA LEU A 87 -6.59 12.68 18.78
C LEU A 87 -6.71 11.22 18.33
N GLU A 88 -7.95 10.73 18.29
CA GLU A 88 -8.26 9.49 17.60
C GLU A 88 -8.03 9.66 16.10
N HIS A 89 -7.46 8.63 15.48
CA HIS A 89 -7.20 8.62 14.05
C HIS A 89 -7.65 7.34 13.40
N GLU A 90 -7.90 7.44 12.11
CA GLU A 90 -8.27 6.33 11.26
C GLU A 90 -7.30 6.22 10.10
N PHE A 91 -7.08 5.00 9.64
CA PHE A 91 -6.40 4.70 8.38
C PHE A 91 -7.35 3.87 7.52
N VAL A 92 -7.82 4.44 6.42
CA VAL A 92 -8.65 3.80 5.40
C VAL A 92 -7.89 3.75 4.09
N LEU A 93 -7.85 2.60 3.44
CA LEU A 93 -7.19 2.39 2.16
C LEU A 93 -8.23 2.15 1.05
N ASP A 94 -8.47 3.12 0.17
CA ASP A 94 -9.47 3.00 -0.92
C ASP A 94 -9.13 3.91 -2.11
N THR A 95 -10.02 3.99 -3.11
CA THR A 95 -9.94 5.02 -4.15
C THR A 95 -10.28 6.40 -3.59
N VAL A 96 -9.78 7.45 -4.25
CA VAL A 96 -10.08 8.84 -3.87
C VAL A 96 -11.59 9.10 -3.95
N GLU A 97 -12.26 8.57 -4.96
CA GLU A 97 -13.70 8.71 -5.15
C GLU A 97 -14.47 8.03 -4.01
N ARG A 98 -14.08 6.80 -3.63
CA ARG A 98 -14.75 6.04 -2.56
C ARG A 98 -14.55 6.68 -1.20
N ASN A 99 -13.34 7.18 -0.91
CA ASN A 99 -13.09 7.97 0.30
C ASN A 99 -13.98 9.23 0.33
N ALA A 100 -14.09 9.94 -0.78
CA ALA A 100 -14.94 11.13 -0.88
C ALA A 100 -16.44 10.81 -0.67
N GLU A 101 -16.94 9.73 -1.26
CA GLU A 101 -18.31 9.25 -1.03
C GLU A 101 -18.54 8.88 0.44
N HIS A 102 -17.63 8.11 1.02
CA HIS A 102 -17.72 7.65 2.39
C HIS A 102 -17.73 8.81 3.39
N LYS A 103 -16.92 9.85 3.17
CA LYS A 103 -16.95 11.08 3.98
C LYS A 103 -18.32 11.75 3.99
N ILE A 104 -18.98 11.82 2.83
CA ILE A 104 -20.31 12.42 2.70
C ILE A 104 -21.34 11.58 3.46
N GLU A 105 -21.17 10.26 3.51
CA GLU A 105 -22.02 9.36 4.28
C GLU A 105 -21.81 9.51 5.79
N MET A 106 -20.56 9.56 6.26
CA MET A 106 -20.23 9.78 7.67
C MET A 106 -20.75 11.13 8.18
N ALA A 107 -20.76 12.16 7.33
CA ALA A 107 -21.34 13.46 7.68
C ALA A 107 -22.87 13.44 7.88
N LYS A 108 -23.56 12.44 7.32
CA LYS A 108 -25.03 12.31 7.41
C LYS A 108 -25.49 11.44 8.57
N MET A 109 -24.67 10.47 8.98
CA MET A 109 -25.01 9.53 10.04
C MET A 109 -23.73 8.94 10.64
N ASP A 110 -23.66 8.97 11.97
CA ASP A 110 -22.55 8.40 12.74
C ASP A 110 -22.67 6.87 12.72
N MET A 111 -22.03 6.25 11.72
CA MET A 111 -22.03 4.81 11.53
C MET A 111 -20.59 4.28 11.58
N GLU A 112 -20.32 3.43 12.55
CA GLU A 112 -19.08 2.68 12.65
C GLU A 112 -19.19 1.40 11.81
N HIS A 113 -18.22 1.20 10.91
CA HIS A 113 -18.14 0.01 10.05
C HIS A 113 -16.73 -0.56 10.09
N ASP A 114 -16.63 -1.83 10.47
CA ASP A 114 -15.37 -2.59 10.54
C ASP A 114 -15.10 -3.20 9.16
N ASP A 115 -14.45 -2.42 8.30
CA ASP A 115 -14.02 -2.86 6.97
C ASP A 115 -12.56 -3.35 7.01
N PRO A 116 -12.19 -4.37 6.23
CA PRO A 116 -10.85 -4.98 6.32
C PRO A 116 -9.72 -4.09 5.78
N ASN A 117 -10.04 -3.01 5.07
CA ASN A 117 -9.11 -1.99 4.57
C ASN A 117 -9.00 -0.78 5.53
N ARG A 118 -9.51 -0.90 6.76
CA ARG A 118 -9.64 0.18 7.73
C ARG A 118 -9.11 -0.22 9.10
N ILE A 119 -8.58 0.75 9.83
CA ILE A 119 -8.40 0.64 11.28
C ILE A 119 -8.59 2.01 11.93
N ARG A 120 -9.27 2.03 13.09
CA ARG A 120 -9.39 3.20 13.96
C ARG A 120 -8.54 2.97 15.22
N LEU A 121 -7.79 3.99 15.63
CA LEU A 121 -6.79 3.93 16.68
C LEU A 121 -6.92 5.14 17.62
N ASP A 122 -7.11 4.85 18.90
CA ASP A 122 -6.93 5.82 19.99
C ASP A 122 -5.49 6.37 20.01
N ALA A 123 -5.30 7.52 20.67
CA ALA A 123 -3.99 8.11 20.89
C ALA A 123 -3.03 7.11 21.58
N GLY A 124 -1.84 6.92 20.99
CA GLY A 124 -0.83 5.99 21.48
C GLY A 124 -1.07 4.52 21.12
N ALA A 125 -2.18 4.18 20.45
CA ALA A 125 -2.46 2.82 20.01
C ALA A 125 -1.73 2.47 18.70
N SER A 126 -1.56 1.17 18.47
CA SER A 126 -0.99 0.61 17.25
C SER A 126 -1.84 -0.55 16.75
N GLY A 127 -1.80 -0.78 15.44
CA GLY A 127 -2.42 -1.92 14.80
C GLY A 127 -1.89 -2.13 13.39
N GLU A 128 -2.51 -3.02 12.62
CA GLU A 128 -2.06 -3.32 11.28
C GLU A 128 -3.20 -3.52 10.29
N VAL A 129 -2.93 -3.15 9.04
CA VAL A 129 -3.75 -3.50 7.88
C VAL A 129 -2.85 -4.27 6.92
N VAL A 130 -3.25 -5.47 6.51
CA VAL A 130 -2.53 -6.27 5.52
C VAL A 130 -3.35 -6.28 4.24
N TRP A 131 -2.75 -5.83 3.13
CA TRP A 131 -3.45 -5.63 1.87
C TRP A 131 -2.67 -6.17 0.68
N THR A 132 -3.35 -6.87 -0.22
CA THR A 132 -2.80 -7.29 -1.52
C THR A 132 -3.36 -6.40 -2.61
N PHE A 133 -2.49 -5.63 -3.26
CA PHE A 133 -2.87 -4.66 -4.29
C PHE A 133 -3.08 -5.34 -5.63
N ALA A 134 -4.33 -5.62 -5.99
CA ALA A 134 -4.63 -6.44 -7.18
C ALA A 134 -4.70 -5.65 -8.50
N ASN A 135 -4.79 -4.32 -8.44
CA ASN A 135 -4.95 -3.47 -9.61
C ASN A 135 -3.97 -2.29 -9.54
N SER A 136 -3.41 -1.90 -10.69
CA SER A 136 -2.63 -0.68 -10.84
C SER A 136 -3.51 0.57 -10.87
N GLY A 137 -2.97 1.69 -10.40
CA GLY A 137 -3.68 2.96 -10.30
C GLY A 137 -3.11 3.87 -9.22
N THR A 138 -3.75 5.02 -9.07
CA THR A 138 -3.53 5.93 -7.94
C THR A 138 -4.68 5.78 -6.98
N PHE A 139 -4.35 5.49 -5.73
CA PHE A 139 -5.26 5.28 -4.63
C PHE A 139 -4.91 6.19 -3.46
N GLU A 140 -5.62 6.05 -2.34
CA GLU A 140 -5.45 6.93 -1.20
C GLU A 140 -5.56 6.17 0.13
N ALA A 141 -4.63 6.49 1.03
CA ALA A 141 -4.76 6.25 2.45
C ALA A 141 -5.29 7.53 3.11
N ALA A 142 -6.35 7.46 3.91
CA ALA A 142 -7.00 8.64 4.48
C ALA A 142 -7.58 8.40 5.87
N CYS A 143 -7.71 9.47 6.66
CA CYS A 143 -8.53 9.51 7.87
C CYS A 143 -9.85 10.21 7.57
N LEU A 144 -10.98 9.51 7.73
CA LEU A 144 -12.30 10.01 7.33
C LEU A 144 -13.10 10.59 8.50
N ILE A 145 -12.49 10.66 9.69
CA ILE A 145 -13.04 11.39 10.84
C ILE A 145 -13.31 12.84 10.42
N PRO A 146 -14.51 13.40 10.70
CA PRO A 146 -14.89 14.72 10.24
C PRO A 146 -13.84 15.80 10.53
N GLY A 147 -13.37 16.47 9.47
CA GLY A 147 -12.38 17.54 9.53
C GLY A 147 -10.92 17.08 9.43
N HIS A 148 -10.61 15.80 9.64
CA HIS A 148 -9.23 15.30 9.60
C HIS A 148 -8.70 15.29 8.16
N TYR A 149 -9.50 14.76 7.23
CA TYR A 149 -9.18 14.78 5.79
C TYR A 149 -8.93 16.20 5.30
N GLU A 150 -9.85 17.14 5.57
CA GLU A 150 -9.75 18.54 5.14
C GLU A 150 -8.54 19.26 5.75
N SER A 151 -8.04 18.78 6.89
CA SER A 151 -6.85 19.28 7.56
C SER A 151 -5.55 18.61 7.08
N GLY A 152 -5.63 17.81 6.01
CA GLY A 152 -4.48 17.22 5.32
C GLY A 152 -4.24 15.73 5.57
N MET A 153 -5.14 15.04 6.29
CA MET A 153 -4.91 13.65 6.71
C MET A 153 -5.19 12.62 5.62
N HIS A 154 -4.49 12.75 4.50
CA HIS A 154 -4.56 11.83 3.38
C HIS A 154 -3.20 11.70 2.71
N ARG A 155 -2.99 10.57 2.04
CA ARG A 155 -1.73 10.23 1.40
C ARG A 155 -1.97 9.41 0.15
N GLU A 156 -1.30 9.78 -0.93
CA GLU A 156 -1.34 9.04 -2.18
C GLU A 156 -0.68 7.66 -2.06
N VAL A 157 -1.31 6.66 -2.66
CA VAL A 157 -0.82 5.29 -2.79
C VAL A 157 -0.75 4.94 -4.28
N ALA A 158 0.44 4.86 -4.84
CA ALA A 158 0.64 4.59 -6.26
C ALA A 158 0.94 3.10 -6.48
N VAL A 159 0.16 2.44 -7.35
CA VAL A 159 0.31 1.00 -7.65
C VAL A 159 0.60 0.79 -9.14
N GLY A 160 1.66 0.07 -9.48
CA GLY A 160 1.93 -0.30 -10.88
C GLY A 160 3.20 -1.11 -11.13
N ASP A 161 3.26 -1.77 -12.30
CA ASP A 161 4.37 -2.63 -12.74
C ASP A 161 5.69 -1.90 -12.96
N GLN A 162 5.62 -0.59 -13.13
CA GLN A 162 6.76 0.32 -13.21
C GLN A 162 6.40 1.55 -12.40
N MET A 163 7.36 2.03 -11.62
CA MET A 163 7.26 3.29 -10.89
C MET A 163 6.88 4.41 -11.88
N ALA A 164 5.60 4.72 -11.99
CA ALA A 164 5.13 5.94 -12.63
C ALA A 164 5.46 7.08 -11.66
N GLN A 165 6.73 7.46 -11.68
CA GLN A 165 7.26 8.62 -10.98
C GLN A 165 6.64 9.88 -11.59
N ALA A 166 5.87 10.61 -10.79
CA ALA A 166 5.38 11.95 -11.10
C ALA A 166 6.50 12.81 -11.70
N ASP A 167 6.34 13.25 -12.96
CA ASP A 167 7.21 14.14 -13.76
C ASP A 167 8.62 14.43 -13.19
N VAL A 168 9.42 13.39 -12.98
CA VAL A 168 10.80 13.58 -12.52
C VAL A 168 11.67 13.89 -13.73
N GLU A 169 12.24 15.10 -13.77
CA GLU A 169 13.13 15.50 -14.85
C GLU A 169 14.45 14.72 -14.77
N TYR A 170 14.61 13.76 -15.67
CA TYR A 170 15.83 12.97 -15.80
C TYR A 170 16.93 13.82 -16.43
N THR A 171 18.11 13.77 -15.82
CA THR A 171 19.31 14.39 -16.36
C THR A 171 20.18 13.35 -17.02
N SER A 172 20.68 13.66 -18.21
CA SER A 172 21.65 12.79 -18.89
C SER A 172 23.00 12.81 -18.18
N GLY A 173 23.66 11.65 -18.12
CA GLY A 173 25.00 11.54 -17.56
C GLY A 173 25.81 10.41 -18.16
N THR A 174 27.11 10.41 -17.89
CA THR A 174 28.02 9.32 -18.23
C THR A 174 28.79 8.88 -16.99
N ILE A 175 28.73 7.59 -16.67
CA ILE A 175 29.46 7.01 -15.56
C ILE A 175 30.95 7.07 -15.86
N LYS A 176 31.70 7.82 -15.05
CA LYS A 176 33.15 7.96 -15.19
C LYS A 176 33.91 6.98 -14.33
N LYS A 177 33.43 6.71 -13.11
CA LYS A 177 34.09 5.80 -12.17
C LYS A 177 33.11 5.27 -11.14
N ILE A 178 33.20 3.98 -10.82
CA ILE A 178 32.39 3.36 -9.76
C ILE A 178 33.31 2.95 -8.60
N ASP A 179 32.99 3.38 -7.39
CA ASP A 179 33.60 2.93 -6.14
C ASP A 179 32.51 2.30 -5.26
N ALA A 180 32.17 1.04 -5.59
CA ALA A 180 31.12 0.30 -4.93
C ALA A 180 31.40 0.12 -3.42
N LYS A 181 32.67 -0.03 -3.03
CA LYS A 181 33.07 -0.17 -1.62
C LYS A 181 32.78 1.10 -0.82
N ALA A 182 32.92 2.27 -1.45
CA ALA A 182 32.63 3.56 -0.81
C ALA A 182 31.19 4.05 -1.05
N GLY A 183 30.37 3.30 -1.79
CA GLY A 183 29.02 3.71 -2.18
C GLY A 183 29.00 4.96 -3.07
N LYS A 184 30.05 5.17 -3.87
CA LYS A 184 30.26 6.41 -4.64
C LYS A 184 30.34 6.12 -6.14
N VAL A 185 29.75 7.00 -6.92
CA VAL A 185 29.84 7.00 -8.38
C VAL A 185 30.23 8.39 -8.87
N THR A 186 31.23 8.48 -9.75
CA THR A 186 31.59 9.71 -10.43
C THR A 186 30.82 9.79 -11.74
N ILE A 187 30.03 10.83 -11.93
CA ILE A 187 29.19 11.02 -13.12
C ILE A 187 29.55 12.35 -13.78
N ILE A 188 29.75 12.32 -15.10
CA ILE A 188 29.75 13.51 -15.96
C ILE A 188 28.29 13.78 -16.29
N HIS A 189 27.68 14.80 -15.72
CA HIS A 189 26.24 15.04 -15.85
C HIS A 189 25.94 16.31 -16.63
N GLY A 190 24.80 16.32 -17.31
CA GLY A 190 24.16 17.53 -17.84
C GLY A 190 23.65 18.44 -16.71
N PRO A 191 23.00 19.56 -17.03
CA PRO A 191 22.46 20.46 -16.00
C PRO A 191 21.47 19.73 -15.08
N LEU A 192 21.68 19.82 -13.76
CA LEU A 192 20.75 19.33 -12.74
C LEU A 192 19.90 20.50 -12.26
N VAL A 193 18.76 20.71 -12.94
CA VAL A 193 17.86 21.86 -12.71
C VAL A 193 17.33 21.85 -11.27
N ASN A 194 16.93 20.69 -10.77
CA ASN A 194 16.39 20.52 -9.42
C ASN A 194 17.39 20.83 -8.29
N LEU A 195 18.68 20.90 -8.60
CA LEU A 195 19.75 21.19 -7.64
C LEU A 195 20.47 22.52 -7.94
N ASP A 196 20.00 23.28 -8.94
CA ASP A 196 20.64 24.49 -9.47
C ASP A 196 22.12 24.29 -9.82
N MET A 197 22.47 23.13 -10.41
CA MET A 197 23.85 22.80 -10.75
C MET A 197 24.06 22.74 -12.28
N PRO A 198 25.07 23.45 -12.82
CA PRO A 198 25.41 23.34 -14.24
C PRO A 198 26.00 21.97 -14.57
N ALA A 199 26.14 21.67 -15.86
CA ALA A 199 26.80 20.45 -16.32
C ALA A 199 28.26 20.39 -15.84
N MET A 200 28.64 19.33 -15.11
CA MET A 200 29.98 19.15 -14.56
C MET A 200 30.27 17.68 -14.23
N THR A 201 31.48 17.40 -13.71
CA THR A 201 31.84 16.07 -13.20
C THR A 201 31.80 16.08 -11.68
N MET A 202 30.97 15.22 -11.08
CA MET A 202 30.82 15.15 -9.63
C MET A 202 30.71 13.72 -9.10
N VAL A 203 30.88 13.59 -7.79
CA VAL A 203 30.71 12.34 -7.05
C VAL A 203 29.34 12.33 -6.39
N PHE A 204 28.55 11.32 -6.74
CA PHE A 204 27.26 11.02 -6.14
C PHE A 204 27.37 9.76 -5.28
N ARG A 205 26.47 9.64 -4.30
CA ARG A 205 26.17 8.36 -3.64
C ARG A 205 25.20 7.57 -4.50
N ALA A 206 25.26 6.25 -4.42
CA ALA A 206 24.25 5.36 -4.96
C ALA A 206 24.20 4.11 -4.09
N ASP A 207 23.03 3.47 -4.00
CA ASP A 207 22.91 2.19 -3.31
C ASP A 207 23.56 1.05 -4.11
N GLU A 208 23.79 -0.07 -3.43
CA GLU A 208 24.50 -1.23 -4.00
C GLU A 208 23.75 -1.86 -5.18
N ALA A 209 22.42 -1.93 -5.11
CA ALA A 209 21.58 -2.52 -6.16
C ALA A 209 21.59 -1.68 -7.44
N MET A 210 21.64 -0.36 -7.31
CA MET A 210 21.73 0.57 -8.44
C MET A 210 23.14 0.56 -9.04
N MET A 211 24.19 0.57 -8.21
CA MET A 211 25.58 0.47 -8.70
C MET A 211 25.84 -0.85 -9.44
N ALA A 212 25.19 -1.95 -9.07
CA ALA A 212 25.28 -3.22 -9.79
C ALA A 212 24.78 -3.14 -11.25
N LYS A 213 23.99 -2.12 -11.59
CA LYS A 213 23.46 -1.87 -12.93
C LYS A 213 24.31 -0.87 -13.74
N MET A 214 25.40 -0.35 -13.16
CA MET A 214 26.26 0.65 -13.79
C MET A 214 27.53 0.01 -14.35
N ALA A 215 27.99 0.52 -15.49
CA ALA A 215 29.30 0.24 -16.06
C ALA A 215 30.06 1.55 -16.33
N GLU A 216 31.39 1.55 -16.17
CA GLU A 216 32.21 2.71 -16.54
C GLU A 216 32.12 2.98 -18.06
N GLY A 217 31.92 4.24 -18.43
CA GLY A 217 31.66 4.68 -19.81
C GLY A 217 30.20 4.61 -20.23
N GLN A 218 29.30 4.06 -19.40
CA GLN A 218 27.87 3.97 -19.71
C GLN A 218 27.20 5.35 -19.68
N GLY A 219 26.44 5.65 -20.73
CA GLY A 219 25.47 6.74 -20.72
C GLY A 219 24.21 6.32 -19.96
N ILE A 220 23.73 7.17 -19.05
CA ILE A 220 22.55 6.94 -18.22
C ILE A 220 21.65 8.17 -18.24
N GLU A 221 20.38 7.97 -17.93
CA GLU A 221 19.50 9.03 -17.47
C GLU A 221 19.25 8.82 -15.98
N PHE A 222 19.43 9.87 -15.17
CA PHE A 222 19.33 9.73 -13.72
C PHE A 222 18.73 10.95 -13.05
N VAL A 223 18.30 10.74 -11.81
CA VAL A 223 17.81 11.77 -10.90
C VAL A 223 18.74 11.78 -9.71
N ALA A 224 19.13 12.97 -9.27
CA ALA A 224 19.93 13.13 -8.06
C ALA A 224 19.29 14.14 -7.11
N ASP A 225 19.44 13.87 -5.82
CA ASP A 225 18.97 14.74 -4.74
C ASP A 225 19.95 14.75 -3.55
N ARG A 226 19.74 15.64 -2.59
CA ARG A 226 20.51 15.76 -1.35
C ARG A 226 19.91 14.88 -0.25
N VAL A 227 20.32 13.62 -0.21
CA VAL A 227 19.98 12.72 0.90
C VAL A 227 20.95 12.92 2.06
N LYS A 228 20.44 13.37 3.22
CA LYS A 228 21.25 13.68 4.42
C LYS A 228 22.43 14.62 4.12
N GLY A 229 22.16 15.65 3.31
CA GLY A 229 23.14 16.65 2.88
C GLY A 229 24.15 16.18 1.82
N LYS A 230 23.98 14.97 1.26
CA LYS A 230 24.91 14.37 0.30
C LYS A 230 24.22 14.13 -1.03
N LEU A 231 24.88 14.52 -2.12
CA LEU A 231 24.40 14.27 -3.48
C LEU A 231 24.29 12.77 -3.72
N THR A 232 23.10 12.31 -4.05
CA THR A 232 22.74 10.89 -4.13
C THR A 232 21.88 10.66 -5.36
N VAL A 233 22.23 9.67 -6.17
CA VAL A 233 21.39 9.18 -7.26
C VAL A 233 20.21 8.47 -6.64
N THR A 234 19.00 8.96 -6.91
CA THR A 234 17.76 8.42 -6.36
C THR A 234 17.02 7.55 -7.38
N GLN A 235 17.28 7.76 -8.67
CA GLN A 235 16.66 7.02 -9.78
C GLN A 235 17.64 6.95 -10.96
N MET A 236 17.58 5.86 -11.74
CA MET A 236 18.43 5.65 -12.92
C MET A 236 17.73 4.73 -13.92
N LYS A 237 17.81 5.07 -15.21
CA LYS A 237 17.37 4.23 -16.34
C LYS A 237 18.40 4.24 -17.47
#